data_AF-A0A7S3XAE8-F1
#
_entry.id   AF-A0A7S3XAE8-F1
#
_cell.length_a   1.000
_cell.length_b   1.000
_cell.length_c   1.000
_cell.angle_alpha   90.00
_cell.angle_beta   90.00
_cell.angle_gamma   90.00
#
_symmetry.space_group_name_H-M   'P 1'
#
loop_
_entity.id
_entity.type
_entity.pdbx_description
1 polymer ?
#
loop_
_entity_poly.entity_id
_entity_poly.type
_entity_poly.pdbx_seq_one_letter_code
_entity_poly.pdbx_strand_id
1 'polypeptide(L)'
;MGFFRSELMKLYQITIPKDDAWNISQKLGDMDSCHFIDLNKNEQPFALPYTARIKLCDDTERRLIYLMNECKANRVRIRKPQSVEIFNNNIKAIRQQKKSAMDLLFDSIDQDVREKEQ
;
A
#
# COMPACT_ATOMS: atom_id res chain seq x y z
N MET A 1 12.15 19.18 -20.53
CA MET A 1 11.93 20.08 -21.69
C MET A 1 10.88 19.44 -22.57
N GLY A 2 9.69 20.04 -22.61
CA GLY A 2 8.53 19.54 -23.36
C GLY A 2 7.36 20.52 -23.24
N PHE A 3 7.63 21.82 -23.43
CA PHE A 3 6.60 22.85 -23.21
C PHE A 3 5.61 22.99 -24.37
N PHE A 4 5.91 22.43 -25.56
CA PHE A 4 5.12 22.65 -26.78
C PHE A 4 4.51 21.37 -27.38
N ARG A 5 4.92 20.17 -26.97
CA ARG A 5 4.40 18.88 -27.46
C ARG A 5 4.47 17.82 -26.37
N SER A 6 3.56 16.84 -26.43
CA SER A 6 3.57 15.66 -25.55
C SER A 6 4.87 14.86 -25.69
N GLU A 7 5.31 14.23 -24.61
CA GLU A 7 6.45 13.33 -24.62
C GLU A 7 6.13 12.03 -25.37
N LEU A 8 7.16 11.38 -25.90
CA LEU A 8 7.01 10.13 -26.65
C LEU A 8 6.72 8.97 -25.70
N MET A 9 5.52 8.41 -25.81
CA MET A 9 5.08 7.26 -25.03
C MET A 9 5.32 5.94 -25.77
N LYS A 10 5.65 4.88 -25.03
CA LYS A 10 5.83 3.52 -25.57
C LYS A 10 5.02 2.53 -24.76
N LEU A 11 4.37 1.59 -25.46
CA LEU A 11 3.65 0.49 -24.84
C LEU A 11 4.59 -0.70 -24.65
N TYR A 12 4.62 -1.23 -23.43
CA TYR A 12 5.40 -2.40 -23.07
C TYR A 12 4.49 -3.50 -22.54
N GLN A 13 4.84 -4.75 -22.85
CA GLN A 13 4.23 -5.93 -22.23
C GLN A 13 5.21 -6.50 -21.21
N ILE A 14 4.76 -6.66 -19.96
CA ILE A 14 5.56 -7.17 -18.86
C ILE A 14 5.04 -8.56 -18.49
N THR A 15 5.93 -9.55 -18.38
CA THR A 15 5.60 -10.87 -17.85
C THR A 15 6.22 -11.00 -16.48
N ILE A 16 5.38 -11.22 -15.46
CA ILE A 16 5.79 -11.22 -14.05
C ILE A 16 5.52 -12.61 -13.45
N PRO A 17 6.53 -13.27 -12.84
CA PRO A 17 6.29 -14.45 -12.01
C PRO A 17 5.36 -14.11 -10.83
N LYS A 18 4.43 -15.01 -10.50
CA LYS A 18 3.45 -14.76 -9.42
C LYS A 18 4.11 -14.49 -8.07
N ASP A 19 5.21 -15.17 -7.78
CA ASP A 19 5.93 -15.06 -6.51
C ASP A 19 6.64 -13.69 -6.36
N ASP A 20 7.01 -13.05 -7.48
CA ASP A 20 7.69 -11.75 -7.50
C ASP A 20 6.74 -10.57 -7.74
N ALA A 21 5.44 -10.83 -7.93
CA ALA A 21 4.46 -9.82 -8.30
C ALA A 21 4.43 -8.63 -7.33
N TRP A 22 4.56 -8.89 -6.02
CA TRP A 22 4.57 -7.84 -5.00
C TRP A 22 5.82 -6.95 -5.11
N ASN A 23 7.00 -7.55 -5.18
CA ASN A 23 8.28 -6.84 -5.25
C ASN A 23 8.40 -6.02 -6.54
N ILE A 24 7.97 -6.58 -7.67
CA ILE A 24 8.00 -5.88 -8.96
C ILE A 24 6.98 -4.74 -8.97
N SER A 25 5.77 -4.94 -8.42
CA SER A 25 4.76 -3.87 -8.32
C SER A 25 5.26 -2.70 -7.49
N GLN A 26 5.95 -2.96 -6.38
CA GLN A 26 6.58 -1.89 -5.59
C GLN A 26 7.64 -1.13 -6.39
N LYS A 27 8.56 -1.84 -7.06
CA LYS A 27 9.61 -1.19 -7.87
C LYS A 27 9.03 -0.34 -9.00
N LEU A 28 7.94 -0.80 -9.63
CA LEU A 28 7.24 -0.03 -10.66
C LEU A 28 6.58 1.23 -10.06
N GLY A 29 6.01 1.13 -8.86
CA GLY A 29 5.49 2.28 -8.12
C GLY A 29 6.58 3.29 -7.76
N ASP A 30 7.74 2.82 -7.29
CA ASP A 30 8.89 3.68 -6.95
C ASP A 30 9.47 4.42 -8.18
N MET A 31 9.25 3.90 -9.39
CA MET A 31 9.74 4.49 -10.63
C MET A 31 8.88 5.65 -11.16
N ASP A 32 7.62 5.75 -10.71
CA ASP A 32 6.66 6.83 -11.01
C ASP A 32 6.60 7.27 -12.49
N SER A 33 6.69 6.30 -13.42
CA SER A 33 6.79 6.54 -14.87
C SER A 33 5.98 5.56 -15.71
N CYS A 34 5.13 4.75 -15.06
CA CYS A 34 4.35 3.71 -15.69
C CYS A 34 2.85 4.02 -15.61
N HIS A 35 2.14 3.88 -16.73
CA HIS A 35 0.69 3.90 -16.78
C HIS A 35 0.17 2.49 -17.10
N PHE A 36 -0.63 1.92 -16.22
CA PHE A 36 -1.18 0.57 -16.40
C PHE A 36 -2.51 0.61 -17.15
N ILE A 37 -2.65 -0.29 -18.12
CA ILE A 37 -3.89 -0.48 -18.87
C ILE A 37 -4.62 -1.67 -18.25
N ASP A 38 -5.90 -1.48 -17.93
CA ASP A 38 -6.76 -2.57 -17.46
C ASP A 38 -7.04 -3.57 -18.60
N LEU A 39 -6.53 -4.78 -18.43
CA LEU A 39 -6.74 -5.92 -19.33
C LEU A 39 -7.98 -6.75 -18.96
N ASN A 40 -8.53 -6.58 -17.76
CA ASN A 40 -9.59 -7.43 -17.19
C ASN A 40 -10.95 -6.72 -17.17
N LYS A 41 -11.21 -5.77 -18.08
CA LYS A 41 -12.42 -4.92 -18.11
C LYS A 41 -13.75 -5.68 -18.13
N ASN A 42 -13.74 -6.92 -18.63
CA ASN A 42 -14.94 -7.74 -18.75
C ASN A 42 -15.13 -8.69 -17.55
N GLU A 43 -14.15 -8.76 -16.66
CA GLU A 43 -14.22 -9.60 -15.46
C GLU A 43 -14.90 -8.86 -14.33
N GLN A 44 -15.69 -9.58 -13.54
CA GLN A 44 -16.33 -8.99 -12.38
C GLN A 44 -15.32 -8.84 -11.24
N PRO A 45 -15.35 -7.74 -10.45
CA PRO A 45 -14.33 -7.48 -9.43
C PRO A 45 -14.12 -8.61 -8.41
N PHE A 46 -15.14 -9.41 -8.10
CA PHE A 46 -15.00 -10.54 -7.17
C PHE A 46 -14.26 -11.76 -7.74
N ALA A 47 -14.13 -11.85 -9.07
CA ALA A 47 -13.40 -12.93 -9.74
C ALA A 47 -11.89 -12.63 -9.81
N LEU A 48 -11.47 -11.40 -9.51
CA LEU A 48 -10.08 -10.99 -9.57
C LEU A 48 -9.26 -11.59 -8.40
N PRO A 49 -7.99 -11.95 -8.64
CA PRO A 49 -7.18 -12.71 -7.69
C PRO A 49 -6.83 -11.95 -6.40
N TYR A 50 -6.79 -10.61 -6.45
CA TYR A 50 -6.36 -9.78 -5.31
C TYR A 50 -7.52 -9.24 -4.47
N THR A 51 -8.77 -9.56 -4.82
CA THR A 51 -9.96 -8.98 -4.17
C THR A 51 -10.05 -9.28 -2.68
N ALA A 52 -9.68 -10.49 -2.27
CA ALA A 52 -9.64 -10.84 -0.85
C ALA A 52 -8.62 -9.98 -0.07
N ARG A 53 -7.44 -9.71 -0.66
CA ARG A 53 -6.41 -8.88 -0.02
C ARG A 53 -6.83 -7.42 0.04
N ILE A 54 -7.49 -6.89 -0.99
CA ILE A 54 -8.05 -5.53 -1.00
C ILE A 54 -9.09 -5.39 0.11
N LYS A 55 -10.01 -6.35 0.24
CA LYS A 55 -11.03 -6.33 1.30
C LYS A 55 -10.41 -6.31 2.70
N LEU A 56 -9.33 -7.08 2.93
CA LEU A 56 -8.61 -7.04 4.20
C LEU A 56 -7.99 -5.66 4.48
N CYS A 57 -7.44 -4.99 3.46
CA CYS A 57 -6.93 -3.64 3.59
C CYS A 57 -8.05 -2.65 3.96
N ASP A 58 -9.19 -2.72 3.29
CA ASP A 58 -10.35 -1.85 3.56
C ASP A 58 -10.88 -2.04 4.99
N ASP A 59 -11.00 -3.31 5.44
CA ASP A 59 -11.43 -3.63 6.80
C ASP A 59 -10.43 -3.10 7.84
N THR A 60 -9.12 -3.23 7.56
CA THR A 60 -8.05 -2.72 8.44
C THR A 60 -8.06 -1.19 8.50
N GLU A 61 -8.26 -0.52 7.36
CA GLU A 61 -8.37 0.94 7.29
C GLU A 61 -9.57 1.44 8.11
N ARG A 62 -10.74 0.79 7.98
CA ARG A 62 -11.93 1.14 8.76
C ARG A 62 -11.66 1.10 10.27
N ARG A 63 -10.95 0.06 10.73
CA ARG A 63 -10.55 -0.07 12.15
C ARG A 63 -9.55 0.99 12.57
N LEU A 64 -8.55 1.29 11.74
CA LEU A 64 -7.59 2.37 12.00
C LEU A 64 -8.29 3.72 12.13
N ILE A 65 -9.26 4.03 11.27
CA ILE A 65 -10.06 5.25 11.35
C ILE A 65 -10.82 5.31 12.68
N TYR A 66 -11.44 4.20 13.11
CA TYR A 66 -12.10 4.10 14.41
C TYR A 66 -11.13 4.40 15.56
N LEU A 67 -9.98 3.72 15.62
CA LEU A 67 -8.96 3.95 16.65
C LEU A 67 -8.44 5.41 16.64
N MET A 68 -8.27 6.01 15.47
CA MET A 68 -7.88 7.41 15.35
C MET A 68 -8.93 8.37 15.91
N ASN A 69 -10.21 8.04 15.79
CA ASN A 69 -11.30 8.82 16.36
C ASN A 69 -11.37 8.66 17.89
N GLU A 70 -11.19 7.44 18.40
CA GLU A 70 -11.09 7.19 19.84
C GLU A 70 -9.90 7.91 20.48
N CYS A 71 -8.74 7.91 19.82
CA CYS A 71 -7.59 8.70 20.29
C CYS A 71 -7.92 10.20 20.36
N LYS A 72 -8.66 10.76 19.38
CA LYS A 72 -9.07 12.17 19.42
C LYS A 72 -10.04 12.44 20.57
N ALA A 73 -11.03 11.56 20.77
CA ALA A 73 -12.01 11.68 21.85
C ALA A 73 -11.31 11.68 23.22
N ASN A 74 -10.32 10.80 23.40
CA ASN A 74 -9.53 10.67 24.62
C ASN A 74 -8.35 11.65 24.72
N ARG A 75 -8.27 12.64 23.82
CA ARG A 75 -7.21 13.69 23.78
C ARG A 75 -5.78 13.13 23.68
N VAL A 76 -5.61 11.92 23.12
CA VAL A 76 -4.32 11.31 22.82
C VAL A 76 -3.73 11.98 21.58
N ARG A 77 -2.52 12.52 21.70
CA ARG A 77 -1.85 13.20 20.59
C ARG A 77 -1.26 12.20 19.59
N ILE A 78 -1.86 12.13 18.41
CA ILE A 78 -1.33 11.36 17.26
C ILE A 78 -0.22 12.17 16.59
N ARG A 79 1.00 11.64 16.54
CA ARG A 79 2.13 12.26 15.83
C ARG A 79 2.17 11.78 14.38
N LYS A 80 1.73 12.63 13.46
CA LYS A 80 1.86 12.37 12.02
C LYS A 80 3.28 12.70 11.55
N PRO A 81 3.85 11.93 10.61
CA PRO A 81 5.12 12.28 9.98
C PRO A 81 4.95 13.56 9.16
N GLN A 82 5.95 14.45 9.20
CA GLN A 82 5.91 15.77 8.55
C GLN A 82 6.31 15.72 7.07
N SER A 83 7.01 14.67 6.64
CA SER A 83 7.48 14.48 5.27
C SER A 83 7.45 13.00 4.89
N VAL A 84 7.30 12.73 3.60
CA VAL A 84 7.39 11.39 3.00
C VAL A 84 8.73 10.73 3.30
N GLU A 85 9.82 11.51 3.33
CA GLU A 85 11.15 10.99 3.67
C GLU A 85 11.23 10.49 5.11
N ILE A 86 10.67 11.26 6.05
CA ILE A 86 10.61 10.89 7.48
C ILE A 86 9.73 9.65 7.64
N PHE A 87 8.61 9.58 6.92
CA PHE A 87 7.76 8.39 6.91
C PHE A 87 8.52 7.16 6.42
N ASN A 88 9.21 7.24 5.28
CA ASN A 88 9.99 6.13 4.73
C ASN A 88 11.12 5.69 5.68
N ASN A 89 11.77 6.63 6.37
CA ASN A 89 12.78 6.31 7.38
C ASN A 89 12.16 5.62 8.61
N ASN A 90 10.99 6.06 9.07
CA ASN A 90 10.28 5.42 10.16
C ASN A 90 9.84 4.00 9.79
N ILE A 91 9.36 3.77 8.57
CA ILE A 91 9.01 2.43 8.07
C ILE A 91 10.24 1.51 8.07
N LYS A 92 11.40 2.01 7.62
CA LYS A 92 12.67 1.26 7.68
C LYS A 92 13.07 0.91 9.11
N ALA A 93 12.89 1.83 10.06
CA ALA A 93 13.17 1.58 11.48
C ALA A 93 12.21 0.52 12.08
N ILE A 94 10.91 0.62 11.79
CA ILE A 94 9.90 -0.36 12.23
C ILE A 94 10.21 -1.75 11.66
N ARG A 95 10.65 -1.82 10.40
CA ARG A 95 11.07 -3.06 9.75
C ARG A 95 12.21 -3.74 10.52
N GLN A 96 13.22 -2.98 10.94
CA GLN A 96 14.34 -3.51 11.71
C GLN A 96 13.89 -3.99 13.10
N GLN A 97 12.98 -3.25 13.74
CA GLN A 97 12.48 -3.57 15.07
C GLN A 97 11.59 -4.81 15.11
N LYS A 98 10.65 -4.95 14.16
CA LYS A 98 9.74 -6.10 14.11
C LYS A 98 10.39 -7.38 13.55
N LYS A 99 11.61 -7.33 13.01
CA LYS A 99 12.31 -8.45 12.33
C LYS A 99 11.45 -9.19 11.29
N SER A 100 10.41 -8.54 10.75
CA SER A 100 9.49 -9.16 9.80
C SER A 100 9.92 -8.86 8.36
N ALA A 101 9.71 -9.84 7.48
CA ALA A 101 9.71 -9.61 6.04
C ALA A 101 8.65 -8.57 5.69
N MET A 102 8.87 -7.81 4.62
CA MET A 102 7.97 -6.74 4.18
C MET A 102 6.53 -7.25 3.95
N ASP A 103 6.42 -8.48 3.48
CA ASP A 103 5.15 -9.15 3.17
C ASP A 103 4.32 -9.45 4.43
N LEU A 104 4.99 -9.60 5.58
CA LEU A 104 4.38 -9.88 6.88
C LEU A 104 4.05 -8.62 7.68
N LEU A 105 4.53 -7.45 7.24
CA LEU A 105 4.32 -6.21 7.98
C LEU A 105 2.82 -5.88 8.05
N PHE A 106 2.11 -6.02 6.94
CA PHE A 106 0.67 -5.80 6.90
C PHE A 106 -0.08 -6.73 7.86
N ASP A 107 0.25 -8.02 7.86
CA ASP A 107 -0.43 -8.99 8.72
C ASP A 107 -0.21 -8.67 10.21
N SER A 108 0.99 -8.19 10.56
CA SER A 108 1.27 -7.70 11.92
C SER A 108 0.45 -6.46 12.29
N ILE A 109 0.20 -5.57 11.33
CA ILE A 109 -0.62 -4.36 11.55
C ILE A 109 -2.09 -4.75 11.72
N ASP A 110 -2.62 -5.63 10.86
CA ASP A 110 -4.00 -6.12 10.98
C ASP A 110 -4.21 -6.82 12.33
N GLN A 111 -3.26 -7.66 12.77
CA GLN A 111 -3.33 -8.27 14.10
C GLN A 111 -3.32 -7.23 15.23
N ASP A 112 -2.35 -6.30 15.24
CA ASP A 112 -2.23 -5.26 16.27
C ASP A 112 -3.51 -4.39 16.35
N VAL A 113 -4.14 -4.12 15.20
CA VAL A 113 -5.36 -3.30 15.10
C VAL A 113 -6.58 -4.08 15.61
N ARG A 114 -6.68 -5.38 15.30
CA ARG A 114 -7.74 -6.25 15.83
C ARG A 114 -7.69 -6.38 17.34
N GLU A 115 -6.49 -6.56 17.90
CA GLU A 115 -6.30 -6.69 19.35
C GLU A 115 -6.68 -5.40 20.10
N LYS A 116 -6.48 -4.22 19.48
CA LYS A 116 -6.79 -2.93 20.09
C LYS A 116 -8.23 -2.45 19.91
N GLU A 117 -8.99 -3.07 19.00
CA GLU A 117 -10.41 -2.79 18.80
C GLU A 117 -11.29 -3.52 19.84
N GLN A 118 -10.81 -4.65 20.39
CA GLN A 118 -11.49 -5.45 21.42
C GLN A 118 -11.41 -4.80 22.81
#